data_AF-A0A3D4RXA9-F1
#
_entry.id   AF-A0A3D4RXA9-F1
#
_cell.length_a   1.000
_cell.length_b   1.000
_cell.length_c   1.000
_cell.angle_alpha   90.00
_cell.angle_beta   90.00
_cell.angle_gamma   90.00
#
_symmetry.space_group_name_H-M   'P 1'
#
loop_
_entity.id
_entity.type
_entity.pdbx_description
1 polymer ?
#
loop_
_entity_poly.entity_id
_entity_poly.type
_entity_poly.pdbx_seq_one_letter_code
_entity_poly.pdbx_strand_id
1 'polypeptide(L)'
;MKVPVMMADPNVAIEHPEDDWKIWTVINPAVWMMPWFIVLMVQMWMIHTYALALPGYGFKDSVRVAEPVAMVAPAPEAKVAQVQ
;
A
#
# COMPACT_ATOMS: atom_id res chain seq x y z
N MET A 1 -16.20 29.72 -8.84
CA MET A 1 -15.48 30.79 -8.10
C MET A 1 -14.08 30.88 -8.68
N LYS A 2 -13.60 32.09 -9.05
CA LYS A 2 -12.22 32.27 -9.53
C LYS A 2 -11.29 32.39 -8.31
N VAL A 3 -10.13 31.74 -8.35
CA VAL A 3 -9.11 31.85 -7.29
C VAL A 3 -8.50 33.28 -7.29
N PRO A 4 -8.01 33.79 -6.13
CA PRO A 4 -7.51 35.17 -6.03
C PRO A 4 -6.50 35.57 -7.11
N VAL A 5 -5.64 34.65 -7.56
CA VAL A 5 -4.66 34.91 -8.62
C VAL A 5 -5.32 35.20 -9.98
N MET A 6 -6.39 34.49 -10.32
CA MET A 6 -7.15 34.67 -11.58
C MET A 6 -8.11 35.87 -11.53
N MET A 7 -8.31 36.45 -10.35
CA MET A 7 -9.03 37.73 -10.19
C MET A 7 -8.09 38.92 -10.42
N ALA A 8 -6.81 38.78 -10.09
CA ALA A 8 -5.81 39.82 -10.26
C ALA A 8 -5.36 39.95 -11.73
N ASP A 9 -5.14 38.83 -12.41
CA ASP A 9 -4.87 38.80 -13.85
C ASP A 9 -5.56 37.57 -14.47
N PRO A 10 -6.56 37.76 -15.35
CA PRO A 10 -7.27 36.65 -15.98
C PRO A 10 -6.41 35.84 -16.96
N ASN A 11 -5.22 36.32 -17.34
CA ASN A 11 -4.31 35.62 -18.26
C ASN A 11 -3.24 34.78 -17.55
N VAL A 12 -3.24 34.71 -16.22
CA VAL A 12 -2.33 33.82 -15.48
C VAL A 12 -2.70 32.37 -15.77
N ALA A 13 -1.79 31.68 -16.46
CA ALA A 13 -1.82 30.23 -16.58
C ALA A 13 -1.28 29.62 -15.28
N ILE A 14 -2.01 28.67 -14.71
CA ILE A 14 -1.52 27.81 -13.63
C ILE A 14 -1.03 26.53 -14.27
N GLU A 15 0.26 26.27 -14.17
CA GLU A 15 0.88 25.07 -14.73
C GLU A 15 1.10 24.03 -13.64
N HIS A 16 0.49 22.86 -13.83
CA HIS A 16 0.66 21.71 -12.93
C HIS A 16 1.64 20.73 -13.58
N PRO A 17 2.67 20.26 -12.86
CA PRO A 17 2.83 20.28 -11.40
C PRO A 17 3.65 21.46 -10.83
N GLU A 18 4.23 22.31 -11.69
CA GLU A 18 5.20 23.35 -11.30
C GLU A 18 4.66 24.33 -10.25
N ASP A 19 3.37 24.64 -10.31
CA ASP A 19 2.69 25.59 -9.42
C ASP A 19 1.99 24.94 -8.22
N ASP A 20 2.00 23.61 -8.09
CA ASP A 20 1.23 22.90 -7.05
C ASP A 20 1.67 23.27 -5.63
N TRP A 21 2.95 23.59 -5.45
CA TRP A 21 3.46 24.05 -4.16
C TRP A 21 2.74 25.30 -3.64
N LYS A 22 2.11 26.09 -4.52
CA LYS A 22 1.33 27.28 -4.14
C LYS A 22 0.08 26.93 -3.35
N ILE A 23 -0.37 25.67 -3.31
CA ILE A 23 -1.50 25.25 -2.46
C ILE A 23 -1.28 25.63 -0.99
N TRP A 24 -0.03 25.58 -0.51
CA TRP A 24 0.35 25.92 0.86
C TRP A 24 0.24 27.42 1.18
N THR A 25 0.00 28.26 0.18
CA THR A 25 -0.35 29.69 0.39
C THR A 25 -1.81 29.89 0.77
N VAL A 26 -2.65 28.87 0.56
CA VAL A 26 -4.09 28.88 0.87
C VAL A 26 -4.40 28.00 2.07
N ILE A 27 -3.80 26.79 2.13
CA ILE A 27 -3.98 25.85 3.24
C ILE A 27 -2.73 25.82 4.12
N ASN A 28 -2.91 25.92 5.44
CA ASN A 28 -1.81 25.79 6.39
C ASN A 28 -1.40 24.31 6.51
N PRO A 29 -0.16 23.92 6.11
CA PRO A 29 0.28 22.53 6.18
C PRO A 29 0.28 21.98 7.61
N ALA A 30 0.64 22.79 8.62
CA ALA A 30 0.67 22.34 10.01
C ALA A 30 -0.73 22.02 10.56
N VAL A 31 -1.76 22.72 10.09
CA VAL A 31 -3.16 22.47 10.48
C VAL A 31 -3.73 21.28 9.73
N TRP A 32 -3.40 21.11 8.44
CA TRP A 32 -4.01 20.11 7.57
C TRP A 32 -3.26 18.77 7.50
N MET A 33 -2.00 18.70 7.95
CA MET A 33 -1.22 17.45 7.96
C MET A 33 -1.86 16.37 8.83
N MET A 34 -2.30 16.70 10.05
CA MET A 34 -2.93 15.73 10.96
C MET A 34 -4.30 15.23 10.44
N PRO A 35 -5.22 16.08 9.97
CA PRO A 35 -6.43 15.64 9.28
C PRO A 35 -6.15 14.67 8.12
N TRP A 36 -5.13 14.93 7.30
CA TRP A 36 -4.78 14.04 6.19
C TRP A 36 -4.29 12.67 6.68
N PHE A 37 -3.47 12.61 7.74
CA PHE A 37 -3.08 11.33 8.33
C PHE A 37 -4.26 10.57 8.93
N ILE A 38 -5.25 11.26 9.52
CA ILE A 38 -6.48 10.63 10.01
C ILE A 38 -7.26 10.02 8.83
N VAL A 39 -7.41 10.76 7.72
CA VAL A 39 -8.07 10.23 6.52
C VAL A 39 -7.35 8.99 5.99
N LEU A 40 -6.01 9.02 5.89
CA LEU A 40 -5.23 7.87 5.45
C LEU A 40 -5.39 6.68 6.41
N MET A 41 -5.41 6.93 7.73
CA MET A 41 -5.63 5.88 8.73
C MET A 41 -7.03 5.27 8.59
N VAL A 42 -8.07 6.09 8.47
CA VAL A 42 -9.45 5.60 8.28
C VAL A 42 -9.55 4.81 6.97
N GLN A 43 -8.97 5.31 5.89
CA GLN A 43 -8.95 4.63 4.60
C GLN A 43 -8.23 3.27 4.69
N MET A 44 -7.09 3.23 5.38
CA MET A 44 -6.32 2.01 5.63
C MET A 44 -7.20 0.96 6.30
N TRP A 45 -7.85 1.32 7.41
CA TRP A 45 -8.71 0.40 8.14
C TRP A 45 -9.91 -0.05 7.31
N MET A 46 -10.60 0.86 6.61
CA MET A 46 -11.77 0.51 5.79
C MET A 46 -11.43 -0.49 4.68
N ILE A 47 -10.32 -0.28 3.98
CA ILE A 47 -9.90 -1.20 2.91
C ILE A 47 -9.54 -2.56 3.49
N HIS A 48 -8.76 -2.59 4.58
CA HIS A 48 -8.29 -3.86 5.15
C HIS A 48 -9.43 -4.65 5.79
N THR A 49 -10.34 -4.00 6.52
CA THR A 49 -11.49 -4.70 7.09
C THR A 49 -12.38 -5.28 6.01
N TYR A 50 -12.64 -4.54 4.93
CA TYR A 50 -13.40 -5.04 3.80
C TYR A 50 -12.68 -6.19 3.09
N ALA A 51 -11.39 -6.04 2.77
CA ALA A 51 -10.61 -7.07 2.10
C ALA A 51 -10.56 -8.37 2.93
N LEU A 52 -10.34 -8.26 4.24
CA LEU A 52 -10.30 -9.43 5.14
C LEU A 52 -11.66 -10.11 5.33
N ALA A 53 -12.76 -9.41 5.04
CA ALA A 53 -14.11 -9.98 5.06
C ALA A 53 -14.45 -10.75 3.78
N LEU A 54 -13.71 -10.53 2.68
CA LEU A 54 -13.92 -11.27 1.44
C LEU A 54 -13.45 -12.73 1.58
N PRO A 55 -14.18 -13.70 1.02
CA PRO A 55 -13.75 -15.10 0.99
C PRO A 55 -12.38 -15.24 0.34
N GLY A 56 -11.44 -15.94 1.01
CA GLY A 56 -10.11 -16.22 0.46
C GLY A 56 -9.05 -15.15 0.72
N TYR A 57 -9.42 -13.99 1.27
CA TYR A 57 -8.51 -12.89 1.61
C TYR A 57 -8.34 -12.68 3.11
N GLY A 58 -9.13 -13.36 3.96
CA GLY A 58 -9.02 -13.26 5.40
C GLY A 58 -7.75 -13.92 5.95
N PHE A 59 -7.29 -13.50 7.13
CA PHE A 59 -6.14 -14.11 7.80
C PHE A 59 -6.31 -15.63 8.01
N LYS A 60 -7.54 -16.08 8.28
CA LYS A 60 -7.89 -17.51 8.39
C LYS A 60 -7.73 -18.29 7.08
N ASP A 61 -7.81 -17.60 5.95
CA ASP A 61 -7.69 -18.16 4.60
C ASP A 61 -6.24 -18.04 4.07
N SER A 62 -5.37 -17.31 4.79
CA SER A 62 -3.95 -17.11 4.47
C SER A 62 -3.08 -18.33 4.76
N VAL A 63 -3.67 -19.40 5.32
CA VAL A 63 -3.07 -20.73 5.31
C VAL A 63 -3.09 -21.18 3.86
N ARG A 64 -2.01 -20.85 3.14
CA ARG A 64 -1.54 -21.71 2.05
C ARG A 64 -1.67 -23.12 2.59
N VAL A 65 -2.53 -23.91 1.93
CA VAL A 65 -2.41 -25.35 1.77
C VAL A 65 -1.14 -25.82 2.47
N ALA A 66 -1.28 -26.45 3.63
CA ALA A 66 -0.22 -27.31 4.11
C ALA A 66 -0.07 -28.37 3.02
N GLU A 67 0.69 -28.06 1.96
CA GLU A 67 1.24 -29.07 1.10
C GLU A 67 1.98 -29.96 2.10
N PRO A 68 1.57 -31.23 2.27
CA PRO A 68 2.28 -32.11 3.16
C PRO A 68 3.71 -32.05 2.66
N VAL A 69 4.61 -31.50 3.48
CA VAL A 69 6.03 -31.45 3.18
C VAL A 69 6.35 -32.86 2.77
N ALA A 70 6.57 -33.09 1.47
CA ALA A 70 6.84 -34.42 0.96
C ALA A 70 8.11 -34.82 1.69
N MET A 71 7.98 -35.64 2.72
CA MET A 71 9.09 -36.23 3.42
C MET A 71 9.79 -37.02 2.33
N VAL A 72 10.83 -36.43 1.74
CA VAL A 72 11.74 -37.16 0.87
C VAL A 72 12.29 -38.24 1.78
N ALA A 73 11.73 -39.44 1.65
CA ALA A 73 12.29 -40.61 2.28
C ALA A 73 13.77 -40.61 1.92
N PRO A 74 14.71 -40.65 2.88
CA PRO A 74 16.11 -40.73 2.55
C PRO A 74 16.28 -41.95 1.63
N ALA A 75 16.80 -41.70 0.43
CA ALA A 75 17.09 -42.77 -0.51
C ALA A 75 17.94 -43.83 0.21
N PRO A 76 17.66 -45.13 0.06
CA PRO A 76 18.46 -46.16 0.71
C PRO A 76 19.91 -45.97 0.28
N GLU A 77 20.79 -45.74 1.25
CA GLU A 77 22.21 -45.56 1.02
C GLU A 77 22.73 -46.75 0.21
N ALA A 78 23.11 -46.50 -1.04
CA ALA A 78 23.83 -47.49 -1.82
C ALA A 78 25.14 -47.75 -1.07
N LYS A 79 25.28 -48.94 -0.48
CA LYS A 79 26.52 -49.40 0.15
C LYS A 79 27.63 -49.29 -0.89
N VAL A 80 28.46 -48.25 -0.78
CA VAL A 80 29.68 -48.11 -1.56
C VAL A 80 30.54 -49.30 -1.18
N ALA A 81 30.78 -50.19 -2.13
CA ALA A 81 31.61 -51.37 -1.93
C ALA A 81 32.99 -50.89 -1.49
N GLN A 82 33.40 -51.28 -0.27
CA GLN A 82 34.77 -51.08 0.20
C GLN A 82 35.68 -51.94 -0.68
N VAL A 83 36.50 -51.27 -1.50
CA VAL A 83 37.60 -51.91 -2.22
C VAL A 83 38.77 -51.97 -1.23
N GLN A 84 39.19 -53.21 -0.92
CA GLN A 84 40.37 -53.53 -0.12
C GLN A 84 41.66 -53.08 -0.80
#